data_AF-A0A7C1K6U5-F1
#
_entry.id   AF-A0A7C1K6U5-F1
#
_cell.length_a   1.000
_cell.length_b   1.000
_cell.length_c   1.000
_cell.angle_alpha   90.00
_cell.angle_beta   90.00
_cell.angle_gamma   90.00
#
_symmetry.space_group_name_H-M   'P 1'
#
loop_
_entity.id
_entity.type
_entity.pdbx_description
1 polymer ?
#
loop_
_entity_poly.entity_id
_entity_poly.type
_entity_poly.pdbx_seq_one_letter_code
_entity_poly.pdbx_strand_id
1 'polypeptide(L)' 'MVLTADFFWRLFEATGSIRAYVLYRKLAFH' A
#
# COMPACT_ATOMS: atom_id res chain seq x y z
N MET A 1 0.23 11.11 6.08
CA MET A 1 -0.18 10.87 4.68
C MET A 1 0.95 10.31 3.81
N VAL A 2 2.18 10.85 3.85
CA VAL A 2 3.31 10.33 3.03
C VAL A 2 3.88 8.99 3.51
N LEU A 3 3.99 8.79 4.83
CA LEU A 3 4.60 7.58 5.41
C LEU A 3 3.82 6.28 5.11
N THR A 4 2.49 6.35 5.07
CA THR A 4 1.63 5.20 4.81
C THR A 4 1.79 4.73 3.36
N ALA A 5 1.83 5.67 2.41
CA ALA A 5 1.98 5.36 0.99
C ALA A 5 3.33 4.68 0.70
N ASP A 6 4.42 5.19 1.27
CA ASP A 6 5.78 4.65 1.09
C ASP A 6 5.90 3.23 1.66
N PHE A 7 5.28 2.97 2.82
CA PHE A 7 5.24 1.66 3.45
C PHE A 7 4.54 0.62 2.56
N PHE A 8 3.33 0.93 2.08
CA PHE A 8 2.58 0.00 1.22
C PHE A 8 3.23 -0.17 -0.16
N TRP A 9 3.89 0.87 -0.67
CA TRP A 9 4.66 0.81 -1.90
C TRP A 9 5.85 -0.16 -1.79
N ARG A 10 6.68 -0.01 -0.73
CA ARG A 10 7.82 -0.91 -0.49
C ARG A 10 7.39 -2.34 -0.18
N LEU A 11 6.27 -2.52 0.53
CA LEU A 11 5.70 -3.84 0.79
C LEU A 11 5.23 -4.52 -0.51
N PHE A 12 4.63 -3.76 -1.43
CA PHE A 12 4.26 -4.24 -2.76
C PHE A 12 5.50 -4.63 -3.57
N GLU A 13 6.54 -3.78 -3.63
CA GLU A 13 7.79 -4.12 -4.35
C GLU A 13 8.46 -5.38 -3.78
N ALA A 14 8.47 -5.56 -2.46
CA ALA A 14 9.10 -6.71 -1.82
C ALA A 14 8.32 -8.03 -2.00
N THR A 15 6.99 -7.97 -2.15
CA THR A 15 6.14 -9.18 -2.19
C THR A 15 5.47 -9.43 -3.54
N GLY A 16 5.48 -8.47 -4.46
CA GLY A 16 4.70 -8.48 -5.71
C GLY A 16 3.18 -8.56 -5.49
N SER A 17 2.72 -8.37 -4.26
CA SER A 17 1.35 -8.70 -3.86
C SER A 17 0.41 -7.52 -4.10
N ILE A 18 -0.38 -7.60 -5.17
CA ILE A 18 -1.46 -6.64 -5.52
C ILE A 18 -2.42 -6.38 -4.35
N ARG A 19 -2.52 -7.30 -3.38
CA ARG A 19 -3.34 -7.12 -2.17
C ARG A 19 -2.90 -5.93 -1.31
N ALA A 20 -1.61 -5.62 -1.24
CA ALA A 20 -1.10 -4.46 -0.50
C ALA A 20 -1.59 -3.12 -1.10
N TYR A 21 -1.63 -3.04 -2.43
CA TYR A 21 -2.16 -1.88 -3.15
C TYR A 21 -3.67 -1.71 -2.96
N VAL A 22 -4.44 -2.81 -3.00
CA VAL A 22 -5.90 -2.78 -2.75
C VAL A 22 -6.20 -2.38 -1.30
N LEU A 23 -5.41 -2.86 -0.33
CA LEU A 23 -5.55 -2.50 1.08
C LEU A 23 -5.24 -1.02 1.32
N TYR A 24 -4.15 -0.50 0.73
CA TYR A 24 -3.84 0.93 0.75
C TYR A 24 -4.98 1.76 0.14
N ARG A 25 -5.52 1.38 -1.02
CA ARG A 25 -6.66 2.08 -1.62
C ARG A 25 -7.90 2.08 -0.74
N LYS A 26 -8.18 0.99 -0.02
CA LYS A 26 -9.30 0.95 0.95
C LYS A 26 -9.06 1.88 2.15
N LEU A 27 -7.84 1.90 2.68
CA LEU A 27 -7.47 2.75 3.82
C LEU A 27 -7.39 4.24 3.46
N ALA A 28 -7.07 4.57 2.22
CA ALA A 28 -6.94 5.95 1.76
C ALA A 28 -8.27 6.60 1.33
N PHE A 29 -9.32 5.82 1.09
CA PHE A 29 -10.66 6.28 0.69
C PHE A 29 -11.72 6.16 1.81
N HIS A 30 -11.28 6.06 3.07
CA HIS A 30 -12.10 6.17 4.27
C HIS A 30 -11.54 7.29 5.15
#